data_AF-A0A9E6R6I0-F1
#
_entry.id   AF-A0A9E6R6I0-F1
#
_cell.length_a   1.000
_cell.length_b   1.000
_cell.length_c   1.000
_cell.angle_alpha   90.00
_cell.angle_beta   90.00
_cell.angle_gamma   90.00
#
_symmetry.space_group_name_H-M   'P 1'
#
loop_
_entity.id
_entity.type
_entity.pdbx_description
1 polymer ?
#
loop_
_entity_poly.entity_id
_entity_poly.type
_entity_poly.pdbx_seq_one_letter_code
_entity_poly.pdbx_strand_id
1 'polypeptide(L)'
;MIETFARALGLDVAGPEDAAAGPIDADTFELACASGYLASLTADGRPRFVIAARGPAIRRLAASRRGRPRTRSFAIAGPRAFLDLASARAGGGLSARAAEGPAATVPELSVVGGMPRVGRGAQAGVLLIAALVVAAAIFAPGVWATLLLLGGLVFATSNGFRLMLALTPPAEAPRRLWSDDASLPVYTVMAALHREAAVVPSLLDAIERLDYPALGSNGTTTPRASTAATR
;
A
#
# COMPACT_ATOMS: atom_id res chain seq x y z
N MET A 1 9.86 7.13 24.66
CA MET A 1 9.40 5.81 25.18
C MET A 1 10.35 4.67 24.78
N ILE A 2 10.73 4.54 23.50
CA ILE A 2 11.63 3.46 23.03
C ILE A 2 13.02 3.50 23.69
N GLU A 3 13.58 4.70 23.91
CA GLU A 3 14.90 4.88 24.53
C GLU A 3 14.92 4.43 25.99
N THR A 4 13.88 4.79 26.76
CA THR A 4 13.72 4.36 28.15
C THR A 4 13.64 2.85 28.24
N PHE A 5 12.94 2.23 27.29
CA PHE A 5 12.79 0.78 27.20
C PHE A 5 14.10 0.08 26.81
N ALA A 6 14.81 0.60 25.80
CA ALA A 6 16.13 0.09 25.40
C ALA A 6 17.14 0.18 26.55
N ARG A 7 17.11 1.28 27.32
CA ARG A 7 17.97 1.46 28.50
C ARG A 7 17.66 0.43 29.59
N ALA A 8 16.39 0.17 29.88
CA ALA A 8 15.97 -0.83 30.87
C ALA A 8 16.38 -2.27 30.48
N LEU A 9 16.54 -2.55 29.19
CA LEU A 9 16.98 -3.86 28.69
C LEU A 9 18.48 -3.99 28.44
N GLY A 10 19.26 -2.92 28.65
CA GLY A 10 20.69 -2.91 28.32
C GLY A 10 20.95 -3.06 26.81
N LEU A 11 20.09 -2.46 25.99
CA LEU A 11 20.17 -2.48 24.53
C LEU A 11 20.39 -1.07 23.98
N ASP A 12 20.96 -1.00 22.78
CA ASP A 12 21.08 0.25 22.03
C ASP A 12 19.79 0.51 21.24
N VAL A 13 19.52 1.76 20.90
CA VAL A 13 18.44 2.13 19.97
C VAL A 13 19.00 2.07 18.56
N ALA A 14 18.20 1.62 17.60
CA ALA A 14 18.61 1.62 16.20
C ALA A 14 18.76 3.06 15.69
N GLY A 15 19.84 3.31 14.96
CA GLY A 15 20.24 4.64 14.50
C GLY A 15 20.44 4.71 12.99
N PRO A 16 20.79 5.89 12.45
CA PRO A 16 21.06 6.08 11.03
C PRO A 16 22.19 5.19 10.50
N GLU A 17 23.14 4.81 11.35
CA GLU A 17 24.20 3.85 11.01
C GLU A 17 23.66 2.48 10.62
N ASP A 18 22.49 2.07 11.16
CA ASP A 18 21.87 0.80 10.80
C ASP A 18 21.18 0.85 9.43
N ALA A 19 20.85 2.04 8.93
CA ALA A 19 20.34 2.25 7.58
C ALA A 19 21.46 2.14 6.53
N ALA A 20 22.68 2.46 6.93
CA ALA A 20 23.87 2.42 6.08
C ALA A 20 24.50 1.02 6.00
N ALA A 21 24.09 0.08 6.86
CA ALA A 21 24.40 -1.33 6.68
C ALA A 21 23.88 -1.77 5.30
N GLY A 22 24.71 -2.47 4.51
CA GLY A 22 24.52 -2.64 3.06
C GLY A 22 23.12 -3.07 2.59
N PRO A 23 22.83 -2.92 1.29
CA PRO A 23 21.49 -3.13 0.73
C PRO A 23 20.96 -4.53 1.01
N ILE A 24 19.65 -4.64 1.17
CA ILE A 24 18.93 -5.91 1.30
C ILE A 24 18.05 -6.11 0.06
N ASP A 25 17.81 -7.37 -0.33
CA ASP A 25 16.86 -7.67 -1.39
C ASP A 25 15.41 -7.65 -0.88
N ALA A 26 14.46 -7.79 -1.81
CA ALA A 26 13.03 -7.76 -1.51
C ALA A 26 12.61 -8.92 -0.60
N ASP A 27 13.19 -10.10 -0.78
CA ASP A 27 12.87 -11.29 0.01
C ASP A 27 13.35 -11.15 1.46
N THR A 28 14.56 -10.59 1.64
CA THR A 28 15.10 -10.26 2.96
C THR A 28 14.29 -9.16 3.63
N PHE A 29 13.81 -8.17 2.86
CA PHE A 29 12.89 -7.15 3.39
C PHE A 29 11.58 -7.76 3.88
N GLU A 30 10.97 -8.66 3.10
CA GLU A 30 9.74 -9.35 3.47
C GLU A 30 9.95 -10.21 4.72
N LEU A 31 11.04 -10.98 4.76
CA LEU A 31 11.43 -11.79 5.91
C LEU A 31 11.69 -10.93 7.15
N ALA A 32 12.32 -9.75 7.00
CA ALA A 32 12.56 -8.82 8.09
C ALA A 32 11.23 -8.24 8.63
N CYS A 33 10.29 -7.90 7.75
CA CYS A 33 8.97 -7.42 8.13
C CYS A 33 8.14 -8.48 8.84
N ALA A 34 8.20 -9.73 8.38
CA ALA A 34 7.48 -10.87 8.96
C ALA A 34 8.08 -11.30 10.30
N SER A 35 9.41 -11.37 10.40
CA SER A 35 10.11 -11.85 11.60
C SER A 35 10.32 -10.76 12.66
N GLY A 36 10.38 -9.49 12.25
CA GLY A 36 10.73 -8.37 13.12
C GLY A 36 12.23 -8.27 13.43
N TYR A 37 13.09 -8.97 12.68
CA TYR A 37 14.54 -8.94 12.85
C TYR A 37 15.21 -8.46 11.56
N LEU A 38 16.22 -7.61 11.71
CA LEU A 38 17.04 -7.13 10.60
C LEU A 38 18.51 -7.19 11.00
N ALA A 39 19.32 -7.91 10.22
CA ALA A 39 20.76 -7.98 10.44
C ALA A 39 21.44 -6.70 9.94
N SER A 40 22.21 -6.05 10.79
CA SER A 40 22.96 -4.81 10.57
C SER A 40 24.43 -5.00 10.94
N LEU A 41 25.27 -4.03 10.60
CA LEU A 41 26.66 -3.95 11.03
C LEU A 41 26.85 -2.65 11.81
N THR A 42 27.57 -2.73 12.92
CA THR A 42 28.07 -1.53 13.61
C THR A 42 29.09 -0.79 12.75
N ALA A 43 29.38 0.48 13.08
CA ALA A 43 30.45 1.26 12.45
C ALA A 43 31.82 0.54 12.49
N ASP A 44 32.05 -0.29 13.51
CA ASP A 44 33.26 -1.10 13.69
C ASP A 44 33.23 -2.43 12.89
N GLY A 45 32.24 -2.63 12.02
CA GLY A 45 32.08 -3.85 11.20
C GLY A 45 31.59 -5.08 11.96
N ARG A 46 31.16 -4.95 13.23
CA ARG A 46 30.64 -6.09 14.01
C ARG A 46 29.16 -6.34 13.73
N PRO A 47 28.72 -7.61 13.66
CA PRO A 47 27.31 -7.95 13.46
C PRO A 47 26.43 -7.43 14.60
N ARG A 48 25.34 -6.77 14.22
CA ARG A 48 24.33 -6.18 15.10
C ARG A 48 22.93 -6.56 14.61
N PHE A 49 22.05 -7.03 15.48
CA PHE A 49 20.67 -7.34 15.11
C PHE A 49 19.74 -6.22 15.56
N VAL A 50 19.02 -5.61 14.61
CA VAL A 50 17.94 -4.66 14.88
C VAL A 50 16.65 -5.44 15.07
N ILE A 51 15.98 -5.22 16.21
CA ILE A 51 14.75 -5.91 16.59
C ILE A 51 13.62 -4.89 16.62
N ALA A 52 12.53 -5.18 15.91
CA ALA A 52 11.31 -4.39 16.00
C ALA A 52 10.67 -4.56 17.38
N ALA A 53 10.37 -3.45 18.04
CA ALA A 53 9.61 -3.42 19.28
C ALA A 53 8.12 -3.71 19.00
N ARG A 54 7.79 -4.97 18.66
CA ARG A 54 6.43 -5.45 18.43
C ARG A 54 6.05 -6.58 19.40
N GLY A 55 5.02 -6.34 20.21
CA GLY A 55 4.24 -7.38 20.90
C GLY A 55 5.03 -8.45 21.70
N PRO A 56 4.71 -9.76 21.55
CA PRO A 56 5.29 -10.85 22.35
C PRO A 56 6.81 -11.00 22.21
N ALA A 57 7.38 -10.55 21.09
CA ALA A 57 8.83 -10.59 20.85
C ALA A 57 9.59 -9.73 21.87
N ILE A 58 9.01 -8.58 22.25
CA ILE A 58 9.55 -7.74 23.33
C ILE A 58 9.57 -8.50 24.66
N ARG A 59 8.49 -9.20 25.01
CA ARG A 59 8.41 -9.98 26.27
C ARG A 59 9.44 -11.09 26.30
N ARG A 60 9.63 -11.81 25.19
CA ARG A 60 10.67 -12.85 25.07
C ARG A 60 12.07 -12.28 25.18
N LEU A 61 12.33 -11.15 24.53
CA LEU A 61 13.61 -10.45 24.61
C LEU A 61 13.88 -9.91 26.03
N ALA A 62 12.87 -9.37 26.69
CA ALA A 62 12.98 -8.91 28.08
C ALA A 62 13.25 -10.06 29.05
N ALA A 63 12.57 -11.20 28.88
CA ALA A 63 12.79 -12.40 29.68
C ALA A 63 14.20 -12.96 29.49
N SER A 64 14.73 -12.98 28.26
CA SER A 64 16.08 -13.48 27.97
C SER A 64 17.20 -12.51 28.38
N ARG A 65 16.90 -11.22 28.59
CA ARG A 65 17.88 -10.18 28.95
C ARG A 65 17.97 -9.86 30.44
N ARG A 66 17.01 -10.30 31.26
CA ARG A 66 17.03 -10.01 32.71
C ARG A 66 18.36 -10.42 33.34
N GLY A 67 19.05 -9.47 33.96
CA GLY A 67 20.32 -9.69 34.66
C GLY A 67 21.57 -9.83 33.75
N ARG A 68 21.45 -9.65 32.42
CA ARG A 68 22.60 -9.71 31.51
C ARG A 68 23.25 -8.34 31.30
N PRO A 69 24.59 -8.27 31.10
CA PRO A 69 25.29 -7.03 30.81
C PRO A 69 24.86 -6.43 29.46
N ARG A 70 25.02 -5.11 29.35
CA ARG A 70 24.72 -4.32 28.14
C ARG A 70 25.53 -4.85 26.96
N THR A 71 24.94 -4.92 25.76
CA THR A 71 25.68 -5.30 24.55
C THR A 71 25.30 -4.43 23.36
N ARG A 72 26.28 -4.23 22.47
CA ARG A 72 26.12 -3.50 21.20
C ARG A 72 25.68 -4.39 20.04
N SER A 73 25.66 -5.72 20.23
CA SER A 73 25.26 -6.68 19.19
C SER A 73 23.75 -6.68 18.90
N PHE A 74 22.95 -5.94 19.65
CA PHE A 74 21.50 -5.88 19.49
C PHE A 74 21.01 -4.44 19.65
N ALA A 75 20.11 -4.03 18.75
CA ALA A 75 19.42 -2.75 18.76
C ALA A 75 17.91 -2.97 18.84
N ILE A 76 17.19 -2.04 19.45
CA ILE A 76 15.72 -2.00 19.37
C ILE A 76 15.31 -0.79 18.53
N ALA A 77 14.40 -1.03 17.59
CA ALA A 77 13.73 0.00 16.82
C ALA A 77 12.22 -0.02 17.10
N GLY A 78 11.57 1.15 17.13
CA GLY A 78 10.11 1.20 17.11
C GLY A 78 9.55 0.61 15.81
N PRO A 79 8.27 0.20 15.78
CA PRO A 79 7.64 -0.38 14.58
C PRO A 79 7.79 0.45 13.30
N ARG A 80 7.74 1.79 13.42
CA ARG A 80 7.92 2.73 12.30
C ARG A 80 9.40 2.85 11.92
N ALA A 81 10.26 3.17 12.88
CA ALA A 81 11.70 3.26 12.66
C ALA A 81 12.30 1.96 12.06
N PHE A 82 11.82 0.79 12.46
CA PHE A 82 12.22 -0.48 11.87
C PHE A 82 11.83 -0.58 10.38
N LEU A 83 10.59 -0.20 10.05
CA LEU A 83 10.10 -0.20 8.68
C LEU A 83 10.87 0.80 7.82
N ASP A 84 11.15 1.99 8.35
CA ASP A 84 11.93 3.03 7.66
C ASP A 84 13.35 2.53 7.36
N LEU A 85 14.01 1.89 8.35
CA LEU A 85 15.33 1.29 8.18
C LEU A 85 15.33 0.17 7.14
N ALA A 86 14.36 -0.75 7.22
CA ALA A 86 14.25 -1.87 6.29
C ALA A 86 13.97 -1.36 4.86
N SER A 87 13.10 -0.36 4.72
CA SER A 87 12.74 0.23 3.42
C SER A 87 13.91 0.99 2.81
N ALA A 88 14.66 1.76 3.63
CA ALA A 88 15.84 2.48 3.19
C ALA A 88 16.92 1.52 2.64
N ARG A 89 17.08 0.34 3.25
CA ARG A 89 18.05 -0.67 2.81
C ARG A 89 17.59 -1.49 1.62
N ALA A 90 16.29 -1.72 1.47
CA ALA A 90 15.73 -2.44 0.33
C ALA A 90 15.79 -1.60 -0.96
N GLY A 91 15.74 -0.26 -0.81
CA GLY A 91 15.96 0.70 -1.89
C GLY A 91 15.10 0.43 -3.12
N GLY A 92 15.70 0.55 -4.31
CA GLY A 92 15.01 0.35 -5.59
C GLY A 92 14.51 -1.07 -5.83
N GLY A 93 15.03 -2.08 -5.13
CA GLY A 93 14.56 -3.47 -5.25
C GLY A 93 13.11 -3.63 -4.79
N LEU A 94 12.70 -2.84 -3.80
CA LEU A 94 11.33 -2.79 -3.30
C LEU A 94 10.38 -2.14 -4.34
N SER A 95 10.85 -1.10 -5.03
CA SER A 95 10.10 -0.46 -6.12
C SER A 95 9.94 -1.36 -7.34
N ALA A 96 10.99 -2.07 -7.74
CA ALA A 96 10.94 -3.05 -8.84
C ALA A 96 9.97 -4.19 -8.50
N ARG A 97 10.06 -4.75 -7.28
CA ARG A 97 9.14 -5.77 -6.79
C ARG A 97 7.70 -5.27 -6.69
N ALA A 98 7.45 -4.00 -6.38
CA ALA A 98 6.09 -3.44 -6.35
C ALA A 98 5.51 -3.25 -7.76
N ALA A 99 6.33 -2.84 -8.73
CA ALA A 99 5.90 -2.66 -10.12
C ALA A 99 5.68 -3.99 -10.85
N GLU A 100 6.56 -4.98 -10.62
CA GLU A 100 6.56 -6.27 -11.31
C GLU A 100 5.95 -7.41 -10.46
N GLY A 101 5.73 -7.20 -9.17
CA GLY A 101 5.15 -8.19 -8.26
C GLY A 101 3.76 -8.65 -8.67
N PRO A 102 2.82 -7.75 -9.00
CA PRO A 102 1.49 -8.15 -9.46
C PRO A 102 1.53 -9.03 -10.71
N ALA A 103 2.49 -8.79 -11.60
CA ALA A 103 2.74 -9.61 -12.78
C ALA A 103 3.15 -11.05 -12.43
N ALA A 104 3.97 -11.20 -11.39
CA ALA A 104 4.47 -12.49 -10.95
C ALA A 104 3.47 -13.28 -10.08
N THR A 105 2.63 -12.58 -9.30
CA THR A 105 1.72 -13.21 -8.33
C THR A 105 0.33 -13.46 -8.91
N VAL A 106 -0.20 -12.53 -9.71
CA VAL A 106 -1.53 -12.65 -10.32
C VAL A 106 -1.48 -12.19 -11.78
N PRO A 107 -0.93 -13.01 -12.69
CA PRO A 107 -0.74 -12.63 -14.09
C PRO A 107 -2.04 -12.22 -14.78
N GLU A 108 -3.17 -12.81 -14.35
CA GLU A 108 -4.51 -12.55 -14.91
C GLU A 108 -5.02 -11.13 -14.62
N LEU A 109 -4.52 -10.50 -13.56
CA LEU A 109 -4.86 -9.13 -13.17
C LEU A 109 -3.81 -8.11 -13.64
N SER A 110 -2.84 -8.55 -14.44
CA SER A 110 -1.73 -7.72 -14.90
C SER A 110 -1.61 -7.75 -16.42
N VAL A 111 -1.22 -6.63 -17.03
CA VAL A 111 -1.11 -6.48 -18.50
C VAL A 111 0.23 -7.04 -19.00
N VAL A 112 0.69 -8.13 -18.42
CA VAL A 112 2.04 -8.70 -18.64
C VAL A 112 2.16 -9.34 -20.01
N GLY A 113 1.05 -9.85 -20.53
CA GLY A 113 0.98 -10.34 -21.90
C GLY A 113 1.14 -9.25 -22.96
N GLY A 114 1.14 -7.97 -22.56
CA GLY A 114 1.05 -6.85 -23.47
C GLY A 114 -0.26 -6.85 -24.26
N MET A 115 -0.54 -5.75 -24.94
CA MET A 115 -1.58 -5.75 -25.97
C MET A 115 -1.11 -6.71 -27.07
N PRO A 116 -1.97 -7.62 -27.59
CA PRO A 116 -1.56 -8.53 -28.66
C PRO A 116 -0.93 -7.72 -29.79
N ARG A 117 0.34 -8.00 -30.10
CA ARG A 117 1.06 -7.32 -31.16
C ARG A 117 0.36 -7.62 -32.48
N VAL A 118 -0.50 -6.71 -32.91
CA VAL A 118 -1.23 -6.80 -34.16
C VAL A 118 -0.18 -6.83 -35.27
N GLY A 119 0.00 -7.99 -35.90
CA GLY A 119 0.95 -8.15 -37.00
C GLY A 119 0.61 -7.16 -38.13
N ARG A 120 1.62 -6.74 -38.90
CA ARG A 120 1.45 -5.76 -40.00
C ARG A 120 0.31 -6.13 -40.96
N GLY A 121 0.07 -7.42 -41.19
CA GLY A 121 -1.06 -7.90 -42.00
C GLY A 121 -2.43 -7.63 -41.37
N ALA A 122 -2.57 -7.79 -40.05
CA ALA A 122 -3.80 -7.46 -39.35
C ALA A 122 -4.02 -5.93 -39.26
N GLN A 123 -2.94 -5.14 -39.12
CA GLN A 123 -3.03 -3.68 -39.20
C GLN A 123 -3.50 -3.23 -40.60
N ALA A 124 -2.92 -3.79 -41.66
CA ALA A 124 -3.33 -3.53 -43.03
C ALA A 124 -4.78 -3.96 -43.29
N GLY A 125 -5.20 -5.11 -42.73
CA GLY A 125 -6.58 -5.57 -42.81
C GLY A 125 -7.56 -4.62 -42.13
N VAL A 126 -7.26 -4.15 -40.93
CA VAL A 126 -8.08 -3.15 -40.22
C VAL A 126 -8.17 -1.85 -41.02
N LEU A 127 -7.04 -1.36 -41.55
CA LEU A 127 -7.02 -0.14 -42.38
C LEU A 127 -7.82 -0.31 -43.67
N LEU A 128 -7.74 -1.46 -44.32
CA LEU A 128 -8.51 -1.76 -45.53
C LEU A 128 -10.00 -1.81 -45.24
N ILE A 129 -10.41 -2.46 -44.16
CA ILE A 129 -11.82 -2.50 -43.72
C ILE A 129 -12.31 -1.08 -43.42
N ALA A 130 -11.52 -0.28 -42.69
CA ALA A 130 -11.87 1.10 -42.41
C ALA A 130 -12.03 1.93 -43.70
N ALA A 131 -11.11 1.78 -44.66
CA ALA A 131 -11.19 2.46 -45.95
C ALA A 131 -12.43 2.06 -46.76
N LEU A 132 -12.78 0.76 -46.76
CA LEU A 132 -13.98 0.25 -47.43
C LEU A 132 -15.26 0.76 -46.77
N VAL A 133 -15.31 0.85 -45.44
CA VAL A 133 -16.45 1.43 -44.72
C VAL A 133 -16.61 2.91 -45.05
N VAL A 134 -15.52 3.68 -45.10
CA VAL A 134 -15.56 5.10 -45.49
C VAL A 134 -16.01 5.26 -46.95
N ALA A 135 -15.47 4.47 -47.87
CA ALA A 135 -15.90 4.48 -49.26
C ALA A 135 -17.40 4.13 -49.40
N ALA A 136 -17.86 3.08 -48.72
CA ALA A 136 -19.26 2.69 -48.70
C ALA A 136 -20.16 3.79 -48.13
N ALA A 137 -19.72 4.52 -47.10
CA ALA A 137 -20.45 5.66 -46.54
C ALA A 137 -20.57 6.84 -47.52
N ILE A 138 -19.58 7.05 -48.41
CA ILE A 138 -19.62 8.10 -49.43
C ILE A 138 -20.56 7.74 -50.58
N PHE A 139 -20.51 6.49 -51.05
CA PHE A 139 -21.23 6.07 -52.27
C PHE A 139 -22.62 5.47 -52.02
N ALA A 140 -22.94 5.06 -50.79
CA ALA A 140 -24.25 4.50 -50.44
C ALA A 140 -24.89 5.29 -49.29
N PRO A 141 -25.92 6.11 -49.56
CA PRO A 141 -26.57 6.95 -48.54
C PRO A 141 -27.12 6.18 -47.33
N GLY A 142 -27.53 4.92 -47.54
CA GLY A 142 -28.04 4.05 -46.47
C GLY A 142 -26.98 3.60 -45.46
N VAL A 143 -25.68 3.62 -45.82
CA VAL A 143 -24.59 3.20 -44.93
C VAL A 143 -24.40 4.20 -43.78
N TRP A 144 -24.61 5.49 -44.03
CA TRP A 144 -24.58 6.52 -42.99
C TRP A 144 -25.62 6.28 -41.90
N ALA A 145 -26.86 5.97 -42.29
CA ALA A 145 -27.93 5.68 -41.33
C ALA A 145 -27.58 4.46 -40.45
N THR A 146 -27.04 3.40 -41.07
CA THR A 146 -26.61 2.18 -40.35
C THR A 146 -25.44 2.45 -39.40
N LEU A 147 -24.45 3.23 -39.81
CA LEU A 147 -23.30 3.60 -38.96
C LEU A 147 -23.73 4.48 -37.77
N LEU A 148 -24.63 5.43 -37.99
CA LEU A 148 -25.18 6.27 -36.92
C LEU A 148 -26.03 5.45 -35.95
N LEU A 149 -26.82 4.49 -36.44
CA LEU A 149 -27.58 3.56 -35.60
C LEU A 149 -26.67 2.69 -34.75
N LEU A 150 -25.63 2.09 -35.34
CA LEU A 150 -24.65 1.27 -34.64
C LEU A 150 -23.87 2.09 -33.60
N GLY A 151 -23.37 3.26 -33.99
CA GLY A 151 -22.66 4.17 -33.10
C GLY A 151 -23.54 4.66 -31.96
N GLY A 152 -24.81 4.99 -32.26
CA GLY A 152 -25.82 5.36 -31.27
C GLY A 152 -26.11 4.22 -30.30
N LEU A 153 -26.20 2.98 -30.78
CA LEU A 153 -26.43 1.80 -29.93
C LEU A 153 -25.25 1.54 -28.99
N VAL A 154 -24.01 1.60 -29.50
CA VAL A 154 -22.80 1.46 -28.69
C VAL A 154 -22.72 2.57 -27.66
N PHE A 155 -22.99 3.82 -28.06
CA PHE A 155 -23.02 4.96 -27.16
C PHE A 155 -24.10 4.81 -26.09
N ALA A 156 -25.33 4.45 -26.47
CA ALA A 156 -26.44 4.26 -25.54
C ALA A 156 -26.17 3.11 -24.57
N THR A 157 -25.57 2.01 -25.03
CA THR A 157 -25.21 0.86 -24.19
C THR A 157 -24.10 1.22 -23.21
N SER A 158 -23.05 1.91 -23.67
CA SER A 158 -21.94 2.35 -22.82
C SER A 158 -22.40 3.35 -21.76
N ASN A 159 -23.20 4.34 -22.15
CA ASN A 159 -23.76 5.31 -21.20
C ASN A 159 -24.80 4.67 -20.29
N GLY A 160 -25.63 3.77 -20.79
CA GLY A 160 -26.58 3.00 -19.98
C GLY A 160 -25.87 2.16 -18.92
N PHE A 161 -24.76 1.51 -19.27
CA PHE A 161 -23.92 0.79 -18.32
C PHE A 161 -23.30 1.73 -17.28
N ARG A 162 -22.76 2.89 -17.69
CA ARG A 162 -22.27 3.92 -16.75
C ARG A 162 -23.37 4.43 -15.82
N LEU A 163 -24.57 4.66 -16.34
CA LEU A 163 -25.73 5.09 -15.56
C LEU A 163 -26.16 3.99 -14.59
N MET A 164 -26.18 2.74 -15.03
CA MET A 164 -26.46 1.58 -14.18
C MET A 164 -25.46 1.50 -13.04
N LEU A 165 -24.16 1.68 -13.31
CA LEU A 165 -23.12 1.72 -12.27
C LEU A 165 -23.27 2.92 -11.33
N ALA A 166 -23.60 4.10 -11.85
CA ALA A 166 -23.80 5.30 -11.03
C ALA A 166 -25.04 5.21 -10.13
N LEU A 167 -26.08 4.50 -10.59
CA LEU A 167 -27.31 4.25 -9.84
C LEU A 167 -27.24 3.00 -8.96
N THR A 168 -26.26 2.11 -9.20
CA THR A 168 -26.01 0.98 -8.32
C THR A 168 -25.41 1.53 -7.04
N PRO A 169 -26.13 1.48 -5.91
CA PRO A 169 -25.53 1.87 -4.64
C PRO A 169 -24.29 0.99 -4.43
N PRO A 170 -23.17 1.56 -3.97
CA PRO A 170 -22.00 0.75 -3.63
C PRO A 170 -22.49 -0.36 -2.70
N ALA A 171 -22.25 -1.61 -3.09
CA ALA A 171 -22.62 -2.75 -2.26
C ALA A 171 -22.08 -2.45 -0.86
N GLU A 172 -22.99 -2.36 0.12
CA GLU A 172 -22.59 -2.16 1.50
C GLU A 172 -21.67 -3.32 1.83
N ALA A 173 -20.36 -3.05 1.84
CA ALA A 173 -19.39 -4.00 2.34
C ALA A 173 -19.91 -4.40 3.72
N PRO A 174 -20.07 -5.70 4.02
CA PRO A 174 -20.66 -6.13 5.27
C PRO A 174 -19.95 -5.36 6.38
N ARG A 175 -20.70 -4.48 7.07
CA ARG A 175 -20.17 -3.72 8.21
C ARG A 175 -19.65 -4.79 9.16
N ARG A 176 -18.33 -4.99 9.16
CA ARG A 176 -17.69 -5.71 10.24
C ARG A 176 -18.00 -4.83 11.44
N LEU A 177 -18.97 -5.25 12.24
CA LEU A 177 -19.20 -4.75 13.58
C LEU A 177 -17.92 -5.05 14.35
N TRP A 178 -16.93 -4.18 14.19
CA TRP A 178 -15.81 -4.11 15.11
C TRP A 178 -16.44 -3.61 16.41
N SER A 179 -16.61 -4.51 17.37
CA SER A 179 -17.26 -4.21 18.65
C SER A 179 -16.50 -3.20 19.52
N ASP A 180 -15.32 -2.76 19.08
CA ASP A 180 -14.48 -1.82 19.80
C ASP A 180 -13.56 -1.06 18.83
N ASP A 181 -13.61 0.27 18.83
CA ASP A 181 -12.72 1.13 18.05
C ASP A 181 -11.24 0.87 18.39
N ALA A 182 -10.96 0.37 19.60
CA ALA A 182 -9.62 -0.01 20.03
C ALA A 182 -9.06 -1.26 19.35
N SER A 183 -9.90 -2.04 18.66
CA SER A 183 -9.50 -3.28 17.96
C SER A 183 -9.09 -3.06 16.49
N LEU A 184 -9.22 -1.83 15.99
CA LEU A 184 -8.96 -1.49 14.60
C LEU A 184 -7.44 -1.47 14.32
N PRO A 185 -6.93 -2.25 13.34
CA PRO A 185 -5.49 -2.33 13.07
C PRO A 185 -4.96 -1.04 12.43
N VAL A 186 -3.85 -0.49 12.91
CA VAL A 186 -3.26 0.72 12.32
C VAL A 186 -2.81 0.45 10.87
N TYR A 187 -3.48 1.09 9.91
CA TYR A 187 -3.18 1.01 8.48
C TYR A 187 -2.39 2.23 8.00
N THR A 188 -1.58 2.07 6.96
CA THR A 188 -0.91 3.18 6.24
C THR A 188 -1.43 3.19 4.81
N VAL A 189 -2.06 4.30 4.40
CA VAL A 189 -2.52 4.50 3.02
C VAL A 189 -1.38 5.11 2.23
N MET A 190 -0.85 4.36 1.25
CA MET A 190 0.14 4.88 0.29
C MET A 190 -0.56 5.10 -1.05
N ALA A 191 -0.59 6.34 -1.53
CA ALA A 191 -1.11 6.69 -2.84
C ALA A 191 0.04 7.16 -3.74
N ALA A 192 0.37 6.38 -4.77
CA ALA A 192 1.40 6.74 -5.73
C ALA A 192 0.83 7.67 -6.81
N LEU A 193 0.85 8.98 -6.57
CA LEU A 193 0.48 9.97 -7.58
C LEU A 193 1.66 10.26 -8.50
N HIS A 194 1.58 9.82 -9.76
CA HIS A 194 2.56 10.17 -10.79
C HIS A 194 1.98 11.22 -11.74
N ARG A 195 2.37 12.49 -11.55
CA ARG A 195 1.98 13.68 -12.37
C ARG A 195 0.51 14.12 -12.29
N GLU A 196 -0.29 13.54 -11.41
CA GLU A 196 -1.73 13.84 -11.25
C GLU A 196 -1.99 14.85 -10.13
N ALA A 197 -1.24 15.97 -10.11
CA ALA A 197 -1.33 16.97 -9.02
C ALA A 197 -2.75 17.53 -8.82
N ALA A 198 -3.56 17.57 -9.89
CA ALA A 198 -4.94 18.05 -9.84
C ALA A 198 -5.89 17.16 -9.02
N VAL A 199 -5.55 15.88 -8.81
CA VAL A 199 -6.40 14.92 -8.10
C VAL A 199 -6.16 14.94 -6.58
N VAL A 200 -5.03 15.52 -6.14
CA VAL A 200 -4.60 15.55 -4.72
C VAL A 200 -5.67 16.12 -3.78
N PRO A 201 -6.33 17.26 -4.06
CA PRO A 201 -7.33 17.82 -3.15
C PRO A 201 -8.55 16.90 -3.00
N SER A 202 -9.02 16.29 -4.10
CA SER A 202 -10.14 15.36 -4.06
C SER A 202 -9.79 14.05 -3.35
N LEU A 203 -8.54 13.60 -3.46
CA LEU A 203 -8.06 12.42 -2.76
C LEU A 203 -7.98 12.67 -1.25
N LEU A 204 -7.50 13.85 -0.84
CA LEU A 204 -7.47 14.23 0.57
C LEU A 204 -8.88 14.31 1.16
N ASP A 205 -9.83 14.94 0.45
CA ASP A 205 -11.24 14.99 0.88
C ASP A 205 -11.85 13.58 1.02
N ALA A 206 -11.54 12.67 0.08
CA ALA A 206 -12.00 11.29 0.16
C ALA A 206 -11.38 10.52 1.34
N ILE A 207 -10.10 10.75 1.66
CA ILE A 207 -9.42 10.13 2.81
C ILE A 207 -9.97 10.68 4.13
N GLU A 208 -10.26 11.98 4.22
CA GLU A 208 -10.84 12.61 5.41
C GLU A 208 -12.26 12.12 5.70
N ARG A 209 -13.02 11.78 4.65
CA ARG A 209 -14.37 11.20 4.77
C ARG A 209 -14.37 9.71 5.08
N LEU A 210 -13.20 9.07 5.13
CA LEU A 210 -13.10 7.68 5.54
C LEU A 210 -13.48 7.56 7.01
N ASP A 211 -14.57 6.86 7.28
CA ASP A 211 -15.15 6.65 8.61
C ASP A 211 -14.30 5.63 9.40
N TYR A 212 -13.08 6.04 9.72
CA TYR A 212 -12.07 5.27 10.44
C TYR A 212 -11.55 6.16 11.56
N PRO A 213 -11.40 5.66 12.80
CA PRO A 213 -10.97 6.48 13.92
C PRO A 213 -9.63 7.13 13.58
N ALA A 214 -9.62 8.46 13.61
CA ALA A 214 -8.42 9.24 13.35
C ALA A 214 -7.28 8.66 14.19
N LEU A 215 -6.23 8.19 13.50
CA LEU A 215 -4.97 7.69 14.04
C LEU A 215 -4.75 8.20 15.44
N GLY A 216 -4.85 7.32 16.46
CA GLY A 216 -4.75 7.65 17.87
C GLY A 216 -3.70 8.73 18.11
N SER A 217 -4.15 9.99 18.11
CA SER A 217 -3.42 11.07 18.72
C SER A 217 -3.43 10.70 20.18
N ASN A 218 -2.24 10.65 20.79
CA ASN A 218 -2.09 10.35 22.21
C ASN A 218 -2.76 11.47 23.02
N GLY A 219 -4.08 11.39 23.14
CA GLY A 219 -4.93 12.26 23.93
C GLY A 219 -5.32 11.52 25.20
N THR A 220 -4.63 11.86 26.27
CA THR A 220 -4.98 11.53 27.65
C THR A 220 -6.49 11.50 27.88
N THR A 221 -7.06 10.30 28.05
CA THR A 221 -8.39 10.13 28.64
C THR A 221 -8.28 10.52 30.11
N THR A 222 -8.56 11.79 30.41
CA THR A 222 -8.85 12.21 31.77
C THR A 222 -10.20 11.59 32.15
N PRO A 223 -10.31 10.84 33.26
CA PRO A 223 -11.59 10.30 33.67
C PRO A 223 -12.47 11.46 34.14
N ARG A 224 -13.60 11.65 33.48
CA ARG A 224 -14.65 12.56 33.92
C ARG A 224 -15.25 11.94 35.19
N ALA A 225 -14.83 12.45 36.35
CA ALA A 225 -15.41 12.08 37.63
C ALA A 225 -16.90 12.43 37.61
N SER A 226 -17.74 11.40 37.67
CA SER A 226 -19.16 11.52 37.98
C SER A 226 -19.26 12.01 39.42
N THR A 227 -19.53 13.30 39.59
CA THR A 227 -19.85 13.88 40.89
C THR A 227 -21.27 13.45 41.24
N ALA A 228 -21.37 12.62 42.28
CA ALA A 228 -22.59 12.41 43.01
C ALA A 228 -23.16 13.76 43.47
N ALA A 229 -24.38 14.07 43.06
CA ALA A 229 -25.17 15.14 43.64
C ALA A 229 -26.31 14.51 44.43
N THR A 230 -26.07 14.40 45.73
CA THR A 230 -27.08 14.36 46.78
C THR A 230 -27.89 15.65 46.73
N ARG A 231 -29.20 15.55 46.53
CA ARG A 231 -30.23 16.21 47.34
C ARG A 231 -31.62 15.72 46.96
#